data_AF-A0AA42YJ89-F1
#
_entry.id   AF-A0AA42YJ89-F1
#
_cell.length_a   1.000
_cell.length_b   1.000
_cell.length_c   1.000
_cell.angle_alpha   90.00
_cell.angle_beta   90.00
_cell.angle_gamma   90.00
#
_symmetry.space_group_name_H-M   'P 1'
#
loop_
_entity.id
_entity.type
_entity.pdbx_description
1 polymer ?
#
loop_
_entity_poly.entity_id
_entity_poly.type
_entity_poly.pdbx_seq_one_letter_code
_entity_poly.pdbx_strand_id
1 'polypeptide(L)'
;MSDRPVVSVVVPFFNNKRHIAACIESLLGQREVGGPYELILIDNRSTDGSASIVAGFSGLTLLDEQTPGAYAARNTGIRAARAPLIAFTDADCVVDADWLRAIRDGMREPSIGILLGHIRYPGRASPAMRLLGAYENAKTEYVMNHCPPALH
;
A
#
# COMPACT_ATOMS: atom_id res chain seq x y z
N MET A 1 -9.58 -11.31 23.47
CA MET A 1 -9.43 -10.22 22.49
C MET A 1 -8.98 -10.86 21.20
N SER A 2 -9.62 -10.55 20.07
CA SER A 2 -9.27 -11.16 18.78
C SER A 2 -7.85 -10.74 18.40
N ASP A 3 -6.92 -11.69 18.34
CA ASP A 3 -5.53 -11.49 17.92
C ASP A 3 -5.41 -11.30 16.39
N ARG A 4 -6.55 -11.23 15.70
CA ARG A 4 -6.62 -11.09 14.25
C ARG A 4 -6.36 -9.63 13.84
N PRO A 5 -5.45 -9.39 12.87
CA PRO A 5 -5.21 -8.05 12.34
C PRO A 5 -6.49 -7.43 11.73
N VAL A 6 -6.67 -6.13 11.89
CA VAL A 6 -7.78 -5.37 11.28
C VAL A 6 -7.48 -4.98 9.84
N VAL A 7 -6.20 -4.77 9.51
CA VAL A 7 -5.71 -4.47 8.16
C VAL A 7 -4.42 -5.25 7.89
N SER A 8 -4.30 -5.84 6.70
CA SER A 8 -3.05 -6.38 6.16
C SER A 8 -2.54 -5.42 5.11
N VAL A 9 -1.37 -4.82 5.36
CA VAL A 9 -0.70 -3.95 4.38
C VAL A 9 0.20 -4.81 3.50
N VAL A 10 0.01 -4.73 2.19
CA VAL A 10 0.76 -5.48 1.20
C VAL A 10 1.60 -4.52 0.35
N VAL A 11 2.93 -4.67 0.43
CA VAL A 11 3.90 -3.81 -0.27
C VAL A 11 4.80 -4.67 -1.16
N PRO A 12 4.50 -4.79 -2.46
CA PRO A 12 5.44 -5.38 -3.40
C PRO A 12 6.63 -4.44 -3.62
N PHE A 13 7.84 -4.98 -3.72
CA PHE A 13 9.01 -4.18 -4.07
C PHE A 13 9.97 -4.93 -4.99
N PHE A 14 10.63 -4.17 -5.85
CA PHE A 14 11.69 -4.63 -6.73
C PHE A 14 12.69 -3.50 -6.92
N ASN A 15 13.96 -3.72 -6.57
CA ASN A 15 15.04 -2.76 -6.75
C ASN A 15 14.71 -1.34 -6.26
N ASN A 16 14.31 -1.23 -4.99
CA ASN A 16 13.87 0.04 -4.41
C ASN A 16 14.69 0.52 -3.20
N LYS A 17 16.01 0.30 -3.22
CA LYS A 17 16.92 0.60 -2.11
C LYS A 17 16.81 2.04 -1.59
N ARG A 18 16.56 2.99 -2.51
CA ARG A 18 16.53 4.41 -2.20
C ARG A 18 15.34 4.82 -1.33
N HIS A 19 14.20 4.17 -1.47
CA HIS A 19 12.94 4.64 -0.89
C HIS A 19 12.31 3.66 0.11
N ILE A 20 12.64 2.37 0.03
CA ILE A 20 12.01 1.31 0.82
C ILE A 20 12.04 1.57 2.34
N ALA A 21 13.14 2.12 2.87
CA ALA A 21 13.25 2.42 4.31
C ALA A 21 12.20 3.44 4.77
N ALA A 22 12.07 4.56 4.03
CA ALA A 22 11.10 5.60 4.36
C ALA A 22 9.65 5.10 4.24
N CYS A 23 9.38 4.22 3.27
CA CYS A 23 8.09 3.56 3.12
C CYS A 23 7.77 2.72 4.38
N ILE A 24 8.68 1.83 4.79
CA ILE A 24 8.52 0.98 5.97
C ILE A 24 8.35 1.83 7.24
N GLU A 25 9.19 2.84 7.44
CA GLU A 25 9.10 3.74 8.60
C GLU A 25 7.73 4.41 8.68
N SER A 26 7.17 4.86 7.56
CA SER A 26 5.83 5.46 7.53
C SER A 26 4.71 4.47 7.88
N LEU A 27 4.88 3.20 7.50
CA LEU A 27 3.92 2.13 7.76
C LEU A 27 4.01 1.59 9.20
N LEU A 28 5.20 1.57 9.78
CA LEU A 28 5.39 1.27 11.20
C LEU A 28 4.95 2.44 12.10
N GLY A 29 4.91 3.66 11.57
CA GLY A 29 4.50 4.88 12.29
C GLY A 29 2.99 5.14 12.34
N GLN A 30 2.14 4.17 11.96
CA GLN A 30 0.68 4.35 11.88
C GLN A 30 0.05 4.49 13.27
N ARG A 31 -0.95 5.37 13.38
CA ARG A 31 -1.58 5.75 14.64
C ARG A 31 -3.05 5.35 14.67
N GLU A 32 -3.55 5.07 15.87
CA GLU A 32 -4.99 4.90 16.15
C GLU A 32 -5.73 3.93 15.21
N VAL A 33 -5.03 2.87 14.77
CA VAL A 33 -5.53 1.87 13.82
C VAL A 33 -6.72 1.07 14.37
N GLY A 34 -6.95 1.10 15.68
CA GLY A 34 -8.13 0.49 16.33
C GLY A 34 -8.04 -1.03 16.46
N GLY A 35 -6.85 -1.59 16.29
CA GLY A 35 -6.53 -3.01 16.43
C GLY A 35 -5.12 -3.30 15.91
N PRO A 36 -4.63 -4.55 16.05
CA PRO A 36 -3.38 -4.96 15.44
C PRO A 36 -3.49 -4.84 13.91
N TYR A 37 -2.40 -4.47 13.25
CA TYR A 37 -2.28 -4.57 11.79
C TYR A 37 -1.01 -5.35 11.47
N GLU A 38 -0.92 -5.87 10.26
CA GLU A 38 0.28 -6.55 9.80
C GLU A 38 0.83 -5.89 8.55
N LEU A 39 2.15 -5.97 8.40
CA LEU A 39 2.88 -5.43 7.27
C LEU A 39 3.59 -6.57 6.55
N ILE A 40 3.23 -6.78 5.29
CA ILE A 40 3.71 -7.86 4.44
C ILE A 40 4.44 -7.24 3.26
N LEU A 41 5.77 -7.40 3.23
CA LEU A 41 6.63 -6.94 2.15
C LEU A 41 6.99 -8.12 1.27
N ILE A 42 6.90 -7.94 -0.05
CA ILE A 42 7.14 -9.00 -1.02
C ILE A 42 8.26 -8.55 -1.95
N ASP A 43 9.44 -9.13 -1.77
CA ASP A 43 10.55 -8.95 -2.69
C ASP A 43 10.25 -9.71 -3.98
N ASN A 44 10.37 -9.03 -5.12
CA ASN A 44 10.26 -9.65 -6.43
C ASN A 44 11.63 -9.80 -7.11
N ARG A 45 12.59 -10.37 -6.35
CA ARG A 45 13.97 -10.67 -6.75
C ARG A 45 14.87 -9.44 -6.91
N SER A 46 14.88 -8.57 -5.90
CA SER A 46 15.75 -7.40 -5.88
C SER A 46 17.23 -7.77 -5.83
N THR A 47 18.06 -6.97 -6.51
CA THR A 47 19.52 -7.13 -6.59
C THR A 47 20.28 -5.90 -6.11
N ASP A 48 19.59 -4.81 -5.79
CA ASP A 48 20.18 -3.53 -5.38
C ASP A 48 20.49 -3.43 -3.86
N GLY A 49 20.13 -4.46 -3.09
CA GLY A 49 20.26 -4.52 -1.64
C GLY A 49 19.04 -4.00 -0.87
N SER A 50 17.93 -3.67 -1.54
CA SER A 50 16.66 -3.33 -0.87
C SER A 50 16.16 -4.47 0.03
N ALA A 51 16.24 -5.73 -0.40
CA ALA A 51 15.85 -6.88 0.41
C ALA A 51 16.60 -6.96 1.75
N SER A 52 17.91 -6.67 1.74
CA SER A 52 18.72 -6.62 2.96
C SER A 52 18.31 -5.49 3.89
N ILE A 53 17.89 -4.34 3.34
CA ILE A 53 17.33 -3.23 4.14
C ILE A 53 16.04 -3.69 4.82
N VAL A 54 15.12 -4.31 4.07
CA VAL A 54 13.85 -4.81 4.62
C VAL A 54 14.07 -5.82 5.75
N ALA A 55 15.00 -6.75 5.56
CA ALA A 55 15.34 -7.76 6.56
C ALA A 55 15.88 -7.17 7.89
N GLY A 56 16.33 -5.91 7.88
CA GLY A 56 16.76 -5.20 9.08
C GLY A 56 15.63 -4.63 9.95
N PHE A 57 14.39 -4.61 9.46
CA PHE A 57 13.24 -4.10 10.20
C PHE A 57 12.50 -5.20 10.96
N SER A 58 12.03 -4.87 12.17
CA SER A 58 11.11 -5.71 12.95
C SER A 58 9.65 -5.27 12.76
N GLY A 59 8.70 -6.14 13.09
CA GLY A 59 7.27 -5.81 13.02
C GLY A 59 6.66 -5.95 11.61
N LEU A 60 7.37 -6.63 10.71
CA LEU A 60 6.91 -6.95 9.37
C LEU A 60 7.22 -8.41 9.01
N THR A 61 6.56 -8.91 7.98
CA THR A 61 6.88 -10.17 7.31
C THR A 61 7.48 -9.87 5.95
N LEU A 62 8.66 -10.40 5.68
CA LEU A 62 9.29 -10.38 4.37
C LEU A 62 9.05 -11.70 3.67
N LEU A 63 8.45 -11.65 2.48
CA LEU A 63 8.23 -12.77 1.58
C LEU A 63 9.03 -12.56 0.30
N ASP A 64 9.32 -13.66 -0.39
CA ASP A 64 9.98 -13.68 -1.68
C ASP A 64 9.02 -14.23 -2.74
N GLU A 65 8.89 -13.54 -3.88
CA GLU A 65 8.11 -13.96 -5.03
C GLU A 65 9.03 -14.20 -6.23
N GLN A 66 9.04 -15.43 -6.70
CA GLN A 66 9.92 -15.90 -7.78
C GLN A 66 9.42 -15.51 -9.17
N THR A 67 8.11 -15.32 -9.33
CA THR A 67 7.46 -14.96 -10.59
C THR A 67 7.61 -13.46 -10.84
N PRO A 68 8.26 -13.01 -11.92
CA PRO A 68 8.41 -11.59 -12.20
C PRO A 68 7.07 -10.89 -12.39
N GLY A 69 6.93 -9.71 -11.78
CA GLY A 69 5.82 -8.79 -11.98
C GLY A 69 5.13 -8.39 -10.67
N ALA A 70 4.75 -7.11 -10.59
CA ALA A 70 4.09 -6.55 -9.42
C ALA A 70 2.79 -7.27 -9.05
N TYR A 71 2.05 -7.80 -10.02
CA TYR A 71 0.82 -8.57 -9.76
C TYR A 71 1.09 -9.92 -9.10
N ALA A 72 2.16 -10.61 -9.48
CA ALA A 72 2.54 -11.86 -8.82
C ALA A 72 2.88 -11.60 -7.35
N ALA A 73 3.68 -10.56 -7.10
CA ALA A 73 4.05 -10.15 -5.75
C ALA A 73 2.83 -9.73 -4.91
N ARG A 74 1.90 -8.95 -5.47
CA ARG A 74 0.63 -8.60 -4.81
C ARG A 74 -0.20 -9.83 -4.48
N ASN A 75 -0.32 -10.78 -5.41
CA ASN A 75 -1.06 -12.02 -5.19
C ASN A 75 -0.45 -12.88 -4.08
N THR A 76 0.88 -12.91 -3.95
CA THR A 76 1.56 -13.57 -2.83
C THR A 76 1.26 -12.88 -1.51
N GLY A 77 1.27 -11.54 -1.47
CA GLY A 77 0.84 -10.79 -0.29
C GLY A 77 -0.61 -11.04 0.10
N ILE A 78 -1.53 -11.06 -0.87
CA ILE A 78 -2.96 -11.35 -0.65
C ILE A 78 -3.14 -12.73 -0.02
N ARG A 79 -2.43 -13.76 -0.50
CA ARG A 79 -2.53 -15.12 0.05
C ARG A 79 -2.00 -15.22 1.48
N ALA A 80 -1.04 -14.38 1.86
CA ALA A 80 -0.47 -14.34 3.21
C ALA A 80 -1.29 -13.48 4.19
N ALA A 81 -2.10 -12.56 3.69
CA ALA A 81 -2.91 -11.65 4.49
C ALA A 81 -3.94 -12.39 5.35
N ARG A 82 -4.03 -12.03 6.63
CA ARG A 82 -4.98 -12.59 7.61
C ARG A 82 -6.12 -11.64 7.95
N ALA A 83 -5.98 -10.34 7.68
CA ALA A 83 -6.98 -9.34 7.98
C ALA A 83 -8.19 -9.43 7.05
N PRO A 84 -9.36 -8.92 7.47
CA PRO A 84 -10.50 -8.73 6.58
C PRO A 84 -10.29 -7.62 5.55
N LEU A 85 -9.43 -6.62 5.84
CA LEU A 85 -9.11 -5.52 4.94
C LEU A 85 -7.68 -5.67 4.42
N ILE A 86 -7.50 -5.55 3.10
CA ILE A 86 -6.19 -5.55 2.47
C ILE A 86 -5.92 -4.16 1.92
N ALA A 87 -4.81 -3.55 2.34
CA ALA A 87 -4.38 -2.24 1.89
C ALA A 87 -3.11 -2.36 1.06
N PHE A 88 -3.06 -1.70 -0.09
CA PHE A 88 -1.88 -1.67 -0.96
C PHE A 88 -1.23 -0.29 -0.94
N THR A 89 0.09 -0.27 -0.94
CA THR A 89 0.88 0.92 -1.27
C THR A 89 2.16 0.49 -1.99
N ASP A 90 2.74 1.39 -2.77
CA ASP A 90 3.97 1.12 -3.49
C ASP A 90 5.19 1.39 -2.60
N ALA A 91 6.27 0.67 -2.83
CA ALA A 91 7.47 0.69 -2.00
C ALA A 91 8.19 2.05 -1.97
N ASP A 92 7.89 2.95 -2.90
CA ASP A 92 8.43 4.30 -3.02
C ASP A 92 7.49 5.40 -2.47
N CYS A 93 6.39 4.99 -1.85
CA CYS A 93 5.44 5.89 -1.19
C CYS A 93 5.74 6.06 0.30
N VAL A 94 5.38 7.24 0.81
CA VAL A 94 5.29 7.55 2.25
C VAL A 94 3.82 7.82 2.54
N VAL A 95 3.21 7.01 3.40
CA VAL A 95 1.80 7.18 3.77
C VAL A 95 1.64 8.17 4.91
N ASP A 96 0.46 8.78 5.02
CA ASP A 96 0.09 9.62 6.16
C ASP A 96 0.04 8.78 7.45
N ALA A 97 0.35 9.37 8.61
CA ALA A 97 0.34 8.68 9.91
C ALA A 97 -1.04 8.11 10.27
N ASP A 98 -2.09 8.64 9.65
CA ASP A 98 -3.48 8.28 9.88
C ASP A 98 -4.08 7.39 8.77
N TRP A 99 -3.25 6.95 7.81
CA TRP A 99 -3.68 6.24 6.60
C TRP A 99 -4.48 4.97 6.89
N LEU A 100 -4.02 4.13 7.82
CA LEU A 100 -4.73 2.90 8.20
C LEU A 100 -6.03 3.19 8.95
N ARG A 101 -6.07 4.23 9.78
CA ARG A 101 -7.29 4.67 10.46
C ARG A 101 -8.33 5.11 9.43
N ALA A 102 -7.92 5.91 8.45
CA ALA A 102 -8.77 6.39 7.38
C ALA A 102 -9.31 5.24 6.51
N ILE A 103 -8.49 4.24 6.19
CA ILE A 103 -8.94 3.05 5.45
C ILE A 103 -9.99 2.28 6.25
N ARG A 104 -9.70 1.95 7.51
CA ARG A 104 -10.63 1.23 8.37
C ARG A 104 -11.97 1.96 8.47
N ASP A 105 -11.95 3.27 8.68
CA ASP A 105 -13.17 4.06 8.85
C ASP A 105 -13.93 4.24 7.52
N GLY A 106 -13.23 4.42 6.40
CA GLY A 106 -13.83 4.49 5.08
C GLY A 106 -14.45 3.17 4.61
N MET A 107 -13.96 2.04 5.09
CA MET A 107 -14.48 0.69 4.78
C MET A 107 -15.55 0.20 5.76
N ARG A 108 -16.09 1.07 6.63
CA ARG A 108 -17.15 0.68 7.60
C ARG A 108 -18.48 0.32 6.95
N GLU A 109 -18.79 0.98 5.84
CA GLU A 109 -20.00 0.75 5.08
C GLU A 109 -19.84 -0.56 4.28
N PRO A 110 -20.63 -1.62 4.57
CA PRO A 110 -20.45 -2.94 3.95
C PRO A 110 -20.61 -2.94 2.43
N SER A 111 -21.30 -1.94 1.87
CA SER A 111 -21.44 -1.80 0.40
C SER A 111 -20.17 -1.28 -0.28
N ILE A 112 -19.19 -0.75 0.45
CA ILE A 112 -17.91 -0.30 -0.10
C ILE A 112 -16.96 -1.49 -0.23
N GLY A 113 -16.72 -1.91 -1.48
CA GLY A 113 -15.75 -2.98 -1.79
C GLY A 113 -14.33 -2.48 -2.05
N ILE A 114 -14.16 -1.22 -2.49
CA ILE A 114 -12.86 -0.63 -2.86
C ILE A 114 -12.82 0.82 -2.37
N LEU A 115 -11.72 1.19 -1.72
CA LEU A 115 -11.40 2.56 -1.33
C LEU A 115 -10.09 2.98 -1.99
N LEU A 116 -10.08 4.18 -2.59
CA LEU A 116 -8.90 4.76 -3.23
C LEU A 116 -8.47 6.03 -2.49
N GLY A 117 -7.16 6.15 -2.24
CA GLY A 117 -6.57 7.32 -1.59
C GLY A 117 -6.05 8.34 -2.61
N HIS A 118 -5.91 9.59 -2.18
CA HIS A 118 -5.29 10.63 -2.99
C HIS A 118 -3.77 10.47 -3.06
N ILE A 119 -3.21 10.62 -4.26
CA ILE A 119 -1.77 10.68 -4.47
C ILE A 119 -1.32 12.13 -4.34
N ARG A 120 -0.34 12.39 -3.47
CA ARG A 120 0.25 13.72 -3.29
C ARG A 120 1.75 13.65 -3.45
N TYR A 121 2.30 14.58 -4.24
CA TYR A 121 3.73 14.76 -4.33
C TYR A 121 4.24 15.74 -3.26
N PRO A 122 5.46 15.55 -2.73
CA PRO A 122 6.04 16.44 -1.72
C PRO A 122 6.03 17.90 -2.17
N GLY A 123 5.96 18.85 -1.23
CA GLY A 123 5.93 20.28 -1.56
C GLY A 123 7.15 20.79 -2.36
N ARG A 124 8.29 20.08 -2.26
CA ARG A 124 9.51 20.32 -3.05
C ARG A 124 9.48 19.73 -4.46
N ALA A 125 8.41 19.02 -4.84
CA ALA A 125 8.28 18.45 -6.17
C ALA A 125 8.10 19.55 -7.22
N SER A 126 8.55 19.26 -8.45
CA SER A 126 8.40 20.21 -9.55
C SER A 126 6.91 20.52 -9.82
N PRO A 127 6.59 21.68 -10.40
CA PRO A 127 5.23 21.98 -10.84
C PRO A 127 4.62 20.89 -11.73
N ALA A 128 5.42 20.28 -12.62
CA ALA A 128 4.99 19.18 -13.48
C ALA A 128 4.56 17.94 -12.68
N MET A 129 5.32 17.55 -11.66
CA MET A 129 4.95 16.42 -10.79
C MET A 129 3.66 16.71 -10.00
N ARG A 130 3.49 17.93 -9.50
CA ARG A 130 2.24 18.32 -8.82
C ARG A 130 1.03 18.28 -9.76
N LEU A 131 1.20 18.72 -11.01
CA LEU A 131 0.17 18.63 -12.04
C LEU A 131 -0.18 17.17 -12.37
N LEU A 132 0.82 16.30 -12.49
CA LEU A 132 0.59 14.86 -12.69
C LEU A 132 -0.23 14.27 -11.53
N GLY A 133 0.10 14.60 -10.29
CA GLY A 133 -0.69 14.15 -9.13
C GLY A 133 -2.13 14.65 -9.16
N ALA A 134 -2.35 15.92 -9.52
CA ALA A 134 -3.70 16.47 -9.68
C ALA A 134 -4.47 15.75 -10.81
N TYR A 135 -3.80 15.46 -11.93
CA TYR A 135 -4.37 14.72 -13.04
C TYR A 135 -4.78 13.29 -12.66
N GLU A 136 -3.90 12.52 -12.00
CA GLU A 136 -4.22 11.16 -11.58
C GLU A 136 -5.43 11.13 -10.62
N ASN A 137 -5.47 12.05 -9.65
CA ASN A 137 -6.60 12.15 -8.73
C ASN A 137 -7.92 12.48 -9.48
N ALA A 138 -7.90 13.45 -10.40
CA ALA A 138 -9.08 13.82 -11.18
C ALA A 138 -9.53 12.70 -12.13
N LYS A 139 -8.59 11.96 -12.72
CA LYS A 139 -8.86 10.79 -13.55
C LYS A 139 -9.51 9.69 -12.74
N THR A 140 -9.01 9.39 -11.54
CA THR A 140 -9.62 8.41 -10.63
C THR A 140 -11.05 8.79 -10.29
N GLU A 141 -11.30 10.04 -9.91
CA GLU A 141 -12.65 10.54 -9.62
C GLU A 141 -13.58 10.39 -10.83
N TYR A 142 -13.11 10.76 -12.02
CA TYR A 142 -13.88 10.61 -13.26
C TYR A 142 -14.25 9.14 -13.52
N VAL A 143 -13.27 8.22 -13.49
CA VAL A 143 -13.49 6.79 -13.78
C VAL A 143 -14.45 6.15 -12.77
N MET A 144 -14.28 6.44 -11.48
CA MET A 144 -15.12 5.85 -10.43
C MET A 144 -16.56 6.39 -10.47
N ASN A 145 -16.75 7.65 -10.87
CA ASN A 145 -18.08 8.28 -10.95
C ASN A 145 -18.78 8.05 -12.29
N HIS A 146 -18.06 7.63 -13.35
CA HIS A 146 -18.60 7.49 -14.72
C HIS A 146 -18.43 6.08 -15.30
N CYS A 147 -18.36 5.05 -14.46
CA CYS A 147 -18.36 3.67 -14.94
C CYS A 147 -19.65 3.40 -15.76
N PRO A 148 -19.56 3.08 -17.06
CA PRO A 148 -20.76 2.79 -17.85
C PRO A 148 -21.46 1.54 -17.28
N PRO A 149 -22.80 1.43 -17.39
CA PRO A 149 -23.50 0.20 -17.05
C PRO A 149 -22.86 -0.96 -17.81
N ALA A 150 -22.63 -2.07 -17.11
CA ALA A 150 -21.82 -3.20 -17.54
C ALA A 150 -21.97 -3.52 -19.04
N LEU A 151 -20.85 -3.63 -19.75
CA LEU A 151 -20.82 -4.35 -21.01
C LEU A 151 -21.12 -5.82 -20.68
N HIS A 152 -22.37 -6.22 -20.95
CA HIS A 152 -22.88 -7.58 -20.85
C HIS A 152 -22.12 -8.56 -21.75
#